data_AF-A0A497ALM1-F1
#
_entry.id   AF-A0A497ALM1-F1
#
_cell.length_a   1.000
_cell.length_b   1.000
_cell.length_c   1.000
_cell.angle_alpha   90.00
_cell.angle_beta   90.00
_cell.angle_gamma   90.00
#
_symmetry.space_group_name_H-M   'P 1'
#
loop_
_entity.id
_entity.type
_entity.pdbx_description
1 polymer ?
#
loop_
_entity_poly.entity_id
_entity_poly.type
_entity_poly.pdbx_seq_one_letter_code
_entity_poly.pdbx_strand_id
1 'polypeptide(L)'
;SRETGTTAEGAAGGSARQRRAFPCPDRLAAAGEEPLRSAARLGYRAPYVLELARKVASGALDLESLKRTGFPTDELRKRLLAIKGVGEYAAANLLMLLGRYNFVPVDSWALKMVSHEWYSGEAIDRAKVEAVFERWGECKGLAYWFWDWSYTNES
;
A
#
# COMPACT_ATOMS: atom_id res chain seq x y z
N SER A 1 56.64 -22.68 -40.04
CA SER A 1 55.87 -23.65 -39.23
C SER A 1 54.88 -22.83 -38.41
N ARG A 2 53.56 -22.75 -38.68
CA ARG A 2 52.50 -23.80 -38.55
C ARG A 2 52.72 -24.59 -37.23
N GLU A 3 51.85 -24.55 -36.21
CA GLU A 3 50.38 -24.75 -36.13
C GLU A 3 49.84 -24.15 -34.80
N THR A 4 48.75 -23.35 -34.80
CA THR A 4 47.35 -23.68 -34.46
C THR A 4 47.08 -24.42 -33.14
N GLY A 5 46.32 -23.78 -32.25
CA GLY A 5 45.52 -24.39 -31.19
C GLY A 5 44.30 -23.53 -30.91
N THR A 6 43.12 -24.13 -31.00
CA THR A 6 41.82 -23.48 -31.22
C THR A 6 40.94 -23.47 -29.96
N THR A 7 40.01 -22.51 -29.92
CA THR A 7 38.73 -22.42 -29.18
C THR A 7 38.69 -22.49 -27.64
N ALA A 8 38.08 -21.46 -27.05
CA ALA A 8 36.81 -21.63 -26.33
C ALA A 8 36.05 -20.30 -26.27
N GLU A 9 34.94 -20.26 -27.02
CA GLU A 9 33.82 -19.36 -26.77
C GLU A 9 33.37 -19.48 -25.30
N GLY A 10 33.17 -18.32 -24.68
CA GLY A 10 32.48 -18.18 -23.41
C GLY A 10 31.78 -16.83 -23.43
N ALA A 11 30.69 -16.74 -24.19
CA ALA A 11 29.83 -15.58 -24.21
C ALA A 11 29.30 -15.36 -22.78
N ALA A 12 29.93 -14.47 -22.02
CA ALA A 12 29.39 -13.95 -20.77
C ALA A 12 28.28 -12.92 -21.06
N GLY A 13 27.28 -13.35 -21.84
CA GLY A 13 26.02 -12.64 -22.08
C GLY A 13 25.09 -12.80 -20.89
N GLY A 14 25.55 -12.44 -19.69
CA GLY A 14 24.73 -12.36 -18.49
C GLY A 14 24.41 -10.90 -18.21
N SER A 15 23.42 -10.32 -18.88
CA SER A 15 22.88 -9.01 -18.50
C SER A 15 22.40 -9.08 -17.05
N ALA A 16 23.23 -8.61 -16.12
CA ALA A 16 22.85 -8.43 -14.73
C ALA A 16 21.56 -7.59 -14.71
N ARG A 17 20.47 -8.20 -14.26
CA ARG A 17 19.14 -7.57 -14.27
C ARG A 17 19.23 -6.30 -13.44
N GLN A 18 19.28 -5.14 -14.08
CA GLN A 18 19.45 -3.85 -13.41
C GLN A 18 18.22 -3.59 -12.54
N ARG A 19 18.37 -3.75 -11.22
CA ARG A 19 17.28 -3.55 -10.27
C ARG A 19 17.08 -2.05 -10.05
N ARG A 20 15.84 -1.60 -10.12
CA ARG A 20 15.46 -0.20 -9.84
C ARG A 20 14.72 -0.14 -8.52
N ALA A 21 15.14 0.76 -7.63
CA ALA A 21 14.41 1.05 -6.40
C ALA A 21 13.16 1.92 -6.69
N PHE A 22 12.26 2.02 -5.70
CA PHE A 22 11.15 2.97 -5.77
C PHE A 22 11.68 4.41 -5.90
N PRO A 23 11.06 5.28 -6.74
CA PRO A 23 11.54 6.64 -6.95
C PRO A 23 11.42 7.49 -5.69
N CYS A 24 12.38 8.40 -5.47
CA CYS A 24 12.27 9.41 -4.43
C CYS A 24 11.19 10.46 -4.77
N PRO A 25 10.68 11.20 -3.77
CA PRO A 25 9.69 12.25 -3.99
C PRO A 25 10.12 13.29 -5.03
N ASP A 26 11.38 13.71 -5.05
CA ASP A 26 11.90 14.69 -6.01
C ASP A 26 11.75 14.22 -7.47
N ARG A 27 12.03 12.93 -7.72
CA ARG A 27 11.88 12.33 -9.04
C ARG A 27 10.42 12.28 -9.47
N LEU A 28 9.51 11.95 -8.56
CA LEU A 28 8.07 11.97 -8.83
C LEU A 28 7.56 13.39 -9.08
N ALA A 29 8.04 14.38 -8.31
CA ALA A 29 7.67 15.78 -8.44
C ALA A 29 8.10 16.37 -9.80
N ALA A 30 9.26 15.95 -10.30
CA ALA A 30 9.81 16.37 -11.60
C ALA A 30 9.22 15.63 -12.82
N ALA A 31 8.63 14.45 -12.63
CA ALA A 31 8.12 13.62 -13.73
C ALA A 31 6.94 14.25 -14.48
N GLY A 32 6.16 15.12 -13.83
CA GLY A 32 4.91 15.65 -14.39
C GLY A 32 3.76 14.63 -14.36
N GLU A 33 2.54 15.08 -14.67
CA GLU A 33 1.34 14.25 -14.51
C GLU A 33 1.22 13.15 -15.57
N GLU A 34 1.50 13.48 -16.83
CA GLU A 34 1.26 12.55 -17.95
C GLU A 34 2.09 11.27 -17.82
N PRO A 35 3.40 11.30 -17.51
CA PRO A 35 4.17 10.07 -17.28
C PRO A 35 3.66 9.25 -16.09
N LEU A 36 3.19 9.92 -15.03
CA LEU A 36 2.58 9.23 -13.87
C LEU A 36 1.26 8.55 -14.25
N ARG A 37 0.47 9.19 -15.11
CA ARG A 37 -0.82 8.69 -15.57
C ARG A 37 -0.66 7.48 -16.48
N SER A 38 0.15 7.60 -17.53
CA SER A 38 0.26 6.59 -18.59
C SER A 38 1.38 5.58 -18.33
N ALA A 39 2.62 6.04 -18.13
CA ALA A 39 3.76 5.14 -17.97
C ALA A 39 3.75 4.39 -16.62
N ALA A 40 3.43 5.08 -15.52
CA ALA A 40 3.27 4.44 -14.21
C ALA A 40 1.85 3.89 -13.96
N ARG A 41 0.94 4.04 -14.93
CA ARG A 41 -0.44 3.51 -14.91
C ARG A 41 -1.25 3.91 -13.68
N LEU A 42 -1.01 5.11 -13.12
CA LEU A 42 -1.74 5.59 -11.95
C LEU A 42 -3.16 6.09 -12.29
N GLY A 43 -3.45 6.35 -13.58
CA GLY A 43 -4.76 6.80 -14.03
C GLY A 43 -5.21 8.07 -13.30
N TYR A 44 -6.44 8.07 -12.77
CA TYR A 44 -6.99 9.23 -12.05
C TYR A 44 -6.24 9.59 -10.76
N ARG A 45 -5.39 8.71 -10.23
CA ARG A 45 -4.58 8.95 -9.02
C ARG A 45 -3.30 9.74 -9.31
N ALA A 46 -2.89 9.84 -10.58
CA ALA A 46 -1.70 10.58 -11.00
C ALA A 46 -1.60 12.00 -10.40
N PRO A 47 -2.65 12.86 -10.47
CA PRO A 47 -2.60 14.19 -9.85
C PRO A 47 -2.42 14.14 -8.32
N TYR A 48 -2.96 13.14 -7.62
CA TYR A 48 -2.81 13.02 -6.17
C TYR A 48 -1.38 12.64 -5.78
N VAL A 49 -0.80 11.67 -6.48
CA VAL A 49 0.59 11.25 -6.27
C VAL A 49 1.56 12.38 -6.61
N LEU A 50 1.32 13.12 -7.69
CA LEU A 50 2.14 14.27 -8.07
C LEU A 50 2.07 15.39 -7.02
N GLU A 51 0.87 15.72 -6.55
CA GLU A 51 0.67 16.72 -5.50
C GLU A 51 1.38 16.32 -4.20
N LEU A 52 1.24 15.05 -3.78
CA LEU A 52 1.91 14.51 -2.60
C LEU A 52 3.43 14.57 -2.75
N ALA A 53 3.97 14.12 -3.88
CA ALA A 53 5.41 14.16 -4.16
C ALA A 53 5.97 15.58 -4.10
N ARG A 54 5.25 16.57 -4.66
CA ARG A 54 5.65 17.99 -4.59
C ARG A 54 5.65 18.53 -3.17
N LYS A 55 4.61 18.23 -2.38
CA LYS A 55 4.52 18.66 -0.98
C LYS A 55 5.65 18.08 -0.13
N VAL A 56 6.04 16.84 -0.38
CA VAL A 56 7.15 16.19 0.33
C VAL A 56 8.49 16.76 -0.14
N ALA A 57 8.72 16.87 -1.44
CA ALA A 57 9.96 17.41 -2.00
C ALA A 57 10.21 18.88 -1.59
N SER A 58 9.17 19.69 -1.44
CA SER A 58 9.29 21.07 -0.98
C SER A 58 9.41 21.21 0.55
N GLY A 59 9.27 20.12 1.32
CA GLY A 59 9.22 20.15 2.78
C GLY A 59 7.90 20.66 3.37
N ALA A 60 6.90 20.96 2.55
CA ALA A 60 5.57 21.38 3.02
C ALA A 60 4.81 20.25 3.75
N LEU A 61 5.18 18.99 3.51
CA LEU A 61 4.68 17.82 4.22
C LEU A 61 5.84 16.91 4.64
N ASP A 62 6.08 16.82 5.95
CA ASP A 62 7.02 15.88 6.54
C ASP A 62 6.35 14.53 6.81
N LEU A 63 6.45 13.58 5.87
CA LEU A 63 5.91 12.23 6.06
C LEU A 63 6.67 11.42 7.12
N GLU A 64 7.96 11.71 7.35
CA GLU A 64 8.75 11.01 8.36
C GLU A 64 8.26 11.37 9.78
N SER A 65 7.66 12.55 9.95
CA SER A 65 6.97 12.89 11.20
C SER A 65 5.88 11.88 11.60
N LEU A 66 5.23 11.22 10.64
CA LEU A 66 4.15 10.27 10.91
C LEU A 66 4.62 9.00 11.63
N LYS A 67 5.93 8.70 11.57
CA LYS A 67 6.54 7.57 12.29
C LYS A 67 6.82 7.87 13.76
N ARG A 68 6.69 9.13 14.19
CA ARG A 68 6.97 9.52 15.59
C ARG A 68 5.95 8.86 16.53
N THR A 69 6.44 8.20 17.57
CA THR A 69 5.64 7.34 18.46
C THR A 69 4.68 8.10 19.39
N GLY A 70 4.87 9.41 19.58
CA GLY A 70 4.13 10.22 20.54
C GLY A 70 2.70 10.62 20.14
N PHE A 71 2.27 10.41 18.89
CA PHE A 71 0.91 10.76 18.47
C PHE A 71 -0.12 9.74 18.98
N PRO A 72 -1.26 10.18 19.56
CA PRO A 72 -2.44 9.34 19.71
C PRO A 72 -2.89 8.80 18.34
N THR A 73 -3.34 7.55 18.28
CA THR A 73 -3.72 6.89 17.01
C THR A 73 -4.78 7.69 16.24
N ASP A 74 -5.77 8.27 16.94
CA ASP A 74 -6.81 9.08 16.31
C ASP A 74 -6.28 10.37 15.68
N GLU A 75 -5.28 10.99 16.30
CA GLU A 75 -4.65 12.19 15.75
C GLU A 75 -3.85 11.84 14.49
N LEU A 76 -3.08 10.75 14.54
CA LEU A 76 -2.36 10.24 13.38
C LEU A 76 -3.33 9.89 12.23
N ARG A 77 -4.46 9.26 12.54
CA ARG A 77 -5.52 8.98 11.57
C ARG A 77 -6.05 10.25 10.91
N LYS A 78 -6.35 11.30 11.70
CA LYS A 78 -6.80 12.59 11.17
C LYS A 78 -5.78 13.21 10.21
N ARG A 79 -4.48 13.15 10.55
CA ARG A 79 -3.39 13.63 9.69
C ARG A 79 -3.31 12.85 8.37
N LEU A 80 -3.47 11.52 8.42
CA LEU A 80 -3.49 10.68 7.23
C LEU A 80 -4.69 11.00 6.32
N LEU A 81 -5.89 11.15 6.89
CA LEU A 81 -7.10 11.50 6.15
C LEU A 81 -7.05 12.91 5.52
N ALA A 82 -6.21 13.81 6.06
CA ALA A 82 -5.99 15.13 5.46
C ALA A 82 -5.14 15.06 4.18
N ILE A 83 -4.48 13.93 3.89
CA ILE A 83 -3.74 13.73 2.65
C ILE A 83 -4.74 13.42 1.53
N LYS A 84 -4.78 14.29 0.52
CA LYS A 84 -5.66 14.13 -0.63
C LYS A 84 -5.45 12.77 -1.32
N GLY A 85 -6.55 12.04 -1.52
CA GLY A 85 -6.53 10.69 -2.08
C GLY A 85 -6.43 9.57 -1.03
N VAL A 86 -6.21 9.90 0.25
CA VAL A 86 -6.26 8.95 1.36
C VAL A 86 -7.66 8.97 1.97
N GLY A 87 -8.46 7.95 1.64
CA GLY A 87 -9.74 7.69 2.29
C GLY A 87 -9.61 6.76 3.49
N GLU A 88 -10.75 6.45 4.11
CA GLU A 88 -10.86 5.61 5.31
C GLU A 88 -10.09 4.28 5.23
N TYR A 89 -10.29 3.55 4.13
CA TYR A 89 -9.58 2.31 3.85
C TYR A 89 -8.06 2.49 3.80
N ALA A 90 -7.59 3.52 3.09
CA ALA A 90 -6.16 3.78 2.92
C ALA A 90 -5.53 4.23 4.24
N ALA A 91 -6.24 5.06 5.02
CA ALA A 91 -5.78 5.49 6.34
C ALA A 91 -5.62 4.31 7.30
N ALA A 92 -6.58 3.39 7.37
CA ALA A 92 -6.47 2.18 8.18
C ALA A 92 -5.27 1.30 7.76
N ASN A 93 -5.04 1.12 6.45
CA ASN A 93 -3.85 0.41 5.96
C ASN A 93 -2.53 1.09 6.35
N LEU A 94 -2.45 2.42 6.19
CA LEU A 94 -1.26 3.19 6.57
C LEU A 94 -1.01 3.11 8.08
N LEU A 95 -2.05 3.13 8.90
CA LEU A 95 -1.92 2.94 10.35
C LEU A 95 -1.35 1.55 10.69
N MET A 96 -1.80 0.49 10.03
CA MET A 96 -1.22 -0.85 10.24
C MET A 96 0.26 -0.91 9.86
N LEU A 97 0.66 -0.27 8.75
CA LEU A 97 2.08 -0.15 8.36
C LEU A 97 2.91 0.65 9.39
N LEU A 98 2.27 1.55 10.13
CA LEU A 98 2.86 2.32 11.22
C LEU A 98 2.75 1.61 12.59
N GLY A 99 2.32 0.35 12.62
CA GLY A 99 2.21 -0.45 13.84
C GLY A 99 1.00 -0.09 14.72
N ARG A 100 -0.03 0.56 14.16
CA ARG A 100 -1.26 0.95 14.85
C ARG A 100 -2.43 0.13 14.31
N TYR A 101 -3.04 -0.70 15.15
CA TYR A 101 -4.00 -1.72 14.71
C TYR A 101 -5.45 -1.44 15.10
N ASN A 102 -5.74 -0.24 15.61
CA ASN A 102 -7.06 0.13 16.13
C ASN A 102 -8.16 0.20 15.06
N PHE A 103 -7.85 0.08 13.77
CA PHE A 103 -8.80 0.25 12.68
C PHE A 103 -8.74 -0.92 11.70
N VAL A 104 -9.91 -1.42 11.30
CA VAL A 104 -10.04 -2.45 10.26
C VAL A 104 -10.06 -1.77 8.88
N PRO A 105 -9.21 -2.17 7.92
CA PRO A 105 -9.21 -1.62 6.57
C PRO A 105 -10.38 -2.17 5.74
N VAL A 106 -11.60 -1.69 6.00
CA VAL A 106 -12.79 -2.19 5.31
C VAL A 106 -12.85 -1.69 3.86
N ASP A 107 -12.79 -2.64 2.92
CA ASP A 107 -13.09 -2.49 1.49
C ASP A 107 -14.17 -3.49 1.03
N SER A 108 -14.41 -3.58 -0.28
CA SER A 108 -15.38 -4.52 -0.84
C SER A 108 -15.01 -5.98 -0.61
N TRP A 109 -13.72 -6.30 -0.51
CA TRP A 109 -13.28 -7.66 -0.20
C TRP A 109 -13.57 -7.98 1.27
N ALA A 110 -13.23 -7.08 2.20
CA ALA A 110 -13.56 -7.21 3.62
C ALA A 110 -15.06 -7.47 3.84
N LEU A 111 -15.92 -6.69 3.18
CA LEU A 111 -17.38 -6.86 3.23
C LEU A 111 -17.79 -8.27 2.77
N LYS A 112 -17.24 -8.74 1.65
CA LYS A 112 -17.52 -10.07 1.10
C LYS A 112 -17.07 -11.18 2.05
N MET A 113 -15.83 -11.11 2.54
CA MET A 113 -15.25 -12.15 3.37
C MET A 113 -15.97 -12.29 4.71
N VAL A 114 -16.22 -11.16 5.39
CA VAL A 114 -16.94 -11.15 6.66
C VAL A 114 -18.40 -11.59 6.49
N SER A 115 -19.02 -11.20 5.38
CA SER A 115 -20.38 -11.63 5.04
C SER A 115 -20.47 -13.16 4.94
N HIS A 116 -19.54 -13.80 4.21
CA HIS A 116 -19.54 -15.26 4.07
C HIS A 116 -19.24 -15.97 5.40
N GLU A 117 -18.30 -15.44 6.18
CA GLU A 117 -17.81 -16.10 7.40
C GLU A 117 -18.81 -15.99 8.57
N TRP A 118 -19.53 -14.88 8.72
CA TRP A 118 -20.42 -14.63 9.88
C TRP A 118 -21.88 -14.32 9.55
N TYR A 119 -22.20 -14.02 8.29
CA TYR A 119 -23.55 -13.57 7.89
C TYR A 119 -24.12 -14.36 6.71
N SER A 120 -23.64 -15.59 6.48
CA SER A 120 -24.17 -16.50 5.46
C SER A 120 -24.22 -15.91 4.03
N GLY A 121 -23.35 -14.95 3.72
CA GLY A 121 -23.31 -14.29 2.40
C GLY A 121 -24.30 -13.13 2.24
N GLU A 122 -25.01 -12.71 3.30
CA GLU A 122 -25.91 -11.55 3.24
C GLU A 122 -25.15 -10.23 3.06
N ALA A 123 -25.79 -9.25 2.40
CA ALA A 123 -25.21 -7.92 2.30
C ALA A 123 -25.02 -7.28 3.69
N ILE A 124 -23.79 -6.87 3.97
CA ILE A 124 -23.41 -6.18 5.20
C ILE A 124 -22.81 -4.81 4.90
N ASP A 125 -22.74 -3.97 5.94
CA ASP A 125 -22.09 -2.68 5.90
C ASP A 125 -20.78 -2.69 6.69
N ARG A 126 -20.09 -1.54 6.68
CA ARG A 126 -18.85 -1.33 7.43
C ARG A 126 -19.03 -1.54 8.94
N ALA A 127 -20.17 -1.14 9.49
CA ALA A 127 -20.42 -1.24 10.93
C ALA A 127 -20.47 -2.71 11.38
N LYS A 128 -21.09 -3.59 10.59
CA LYS A 128 -21.07 -5.04 10.83
C LYS A 128 -19.66 -5.62 10.77
N VAL A 129 -18.84 -5.20 9.81
CA VAL A 129 -17.43 -5.64 9.75
C VAL A 129 -16.67 -5.22 11.00
N GLU A 130 -16.79 -3.96 11.42
CA GLU A 130 -16.11 -3.48 12.62
C GLU A 130 -16.59 -4.20 13.89
N ALA A 131 -17.89 -4.47 14.01
CA ALA A 131 -18.46 -5.18 15.16
C ALA A 131 -17.91 -6.60 15.34
N VAL A 132 -17.66 -7.33 14.25
CA VAL A 132 -17.05 -8.68 14.31
C VAL A 132 -15.70 -8.65 15.00
N PHE A 133 -14.90 -7.61 14.72
CA PHE A 133 -13.54 -7.47 15.22
C PHE A 133 -13.41 -6.66 16.52
N GLU A 134 -14.50 -6.14 17.07
CA GLU A 134 -14.44 -5.27 18.25
C GLU A 134 -13.86 -5.97 19.48
N ARG A 135 -14.05 -7.30 19.61
CA ARG A 135 -13.55 -8.10 20.73
C ARG A 135 -12.01 -8.10 20.87
N TRP A 136 -11.28 -7.73 19.83
CA TRP A 136 -9.81 -7.64 19.86
C TRP A 136 -9.31 -6.24 20.24
N GLY A 137 -10.20 -5.28 20.51
CA GLY A 137 -9.84 -3.94 20.96
C GLY A 137 -8.85 -3.26 20.03
N GLU A 138 -7.71 -2.81 20.57
CA GLU A 138 -6.66 -2.13 19.79
C GLU A 138 -6.01 -3.02 18.72
N CYS A 139 -6.13 -4.34 18.83
CA CYS A 139 -5.57 -5.30 17.89
C CYS A 139 -6.55 -5.70 16.78
N LYS A 140 -7.71 -5.05 16.65
CA LYS A 140 -8.77 -5.48 15.71
C LYS A 140 -8.36 -5.48 14.23
N GLY A 141 -7.59 -4.50 13.80
CA GLY A 141 -7.01 -4.47 12.45
C GLY A 141 -6.00 -5.60 12.22
N LEU A 142 -5.24 -5.97 13.25
CA LEU A 142 -4.28 -7.09 13.18
C LEU A 142 -5.01 -8.44 13.14
N ALA A 143 -6.05 -8.60 13.96
CA ALA A 143 -6.90 -9.78 13.96
C ALA A 143 -7.59 -9.99 12.60
N TYR A 144 -8.08 -8.91 11.98
CA TYR A 144 -8.59 -8.93 10.61
C TYR A 144 -7.51 -9.35 9.60
N TRP A 145 -6.31 -8.76 9.70
CA TRP A 145 -5.22 -9.00 8.75
C TRP A 145 -4.76 -10.46 8.73
N PHE A 146 -4.69 -11.10 9.90
CA PHE A 146 -4.27 -12.48 10.07
C PHE A 146 -5.43 -13.47 10.17
N TRP A 147 -6.66 -13.04 9.87
CA TRP A 147 -7.81 -13.93 9.93
C TRP A 147 -7.63 -15.08 8.93
N ASP A 148 -7.84 -16.30 9.40
CA ASP A 148 -7.79 -17.50 8.57
C ASP A 148 -9.13 -17.63 7.84
N TRP A 149 -9.23 -16.94 6.72
CA TRP A 149 -10.49 -16.86 5.98
C TRP A 149 -10.86 -18.20 5.34
N SER A 150 -12.04 -18.72 5.67
CA SER A 150 -12.53 -19.99 5.11
C SER A 150 -12.99 -19.87 3.65
N TYR A 151 -13.31 -18.66 3.21
CA TYR A 151 -13.76 -18.40 1.84
C TYR A 151 -12.59 -18.41 0.86
N THR A 152 -12.34 -19.57 0.24
CA THR A 152 -11.52 -19.69 -0.95
C THR A 152 -12.38 -19.32 -2.18
N ASN A 153 -11.86 -18.48 -3.08
CA ASN A 153 -12.43 -18.33 -4.43
C ASN A 153 -12.16 -19.64 -5.20
N GLU A 154 -12.82 -20.73 -4.85
CA GLU A 154 -12.93 -21.90 -5.72
C GLU A 154 -14.23 -21.76 -6.52
N SER A 155 -14.10 -21.13 -7.67
CA SER A 155 -15.05 -21.17 -8.79
C SER A 155 -14.28 -20.96 -10.09
#